data_AF-A0A3D5F0B9-F1
#
_entry.id   AF-A0A3D5F0B9-F1
#
_cell.length_a   1.000
_cell.length_b   1.000
_cell.length_c   1.000
_cell.angle_alpha   90.00
_cell.angle_beta   90.00
_cell.angle_gamma   90.00
#
_symmetry.space_group_name_H-M   'P 1'
#
loop_
_entity.id
_entity.type
_entity.pdbx_description
1 polymer ?
#
loop_
_entity_poly.entity_id
_entity_poly.type
_entity_poly.pdbx_seq_one_letter_code
_entity_poly.pdbx_strand_id
1 'polypeptide(L)'
;MLRNLLNSAAIDQLETLGLAPDTHRVALACALLWAGRSATDVQRLLVVSGLKTRNGHAFSLADVRKAWLQLAERDLLLEDRSRHGVFQLVDTLRAPLYRQWLESATGSTLVGLVCQVDRFHPSQSSQYWSTGSMATTVAYVRAKYFSGAPTTELQSIRCAVSRAFNWESIVLQAILPCFDGPSFARIDGPERWSLAYQATVGVCLSYTETYLPIVDWACAELARDATVVPEHLRLVLADLA
;
A
#
# COMPACT_ATOMS: atom_id res chain seq x y z
N MET A 1 -3.70 -16.58 16.29
CA MET A 1 -4.96 -15.87 15.98
C MET A 1 -4.76 -14.41 16.34
N LEU A 2 -4.71 -13.50 15.36
CA LEU A 2 -4.76 -12.06 15.62
C LEU A 2 -6.15 -11.74 16.17
N ARG A 3 -6.32 -11.77 17.50
CA ARG A 3 -7.47 -11.17 18.18
C ARG A 3 -7.23 -9.67 18.28
N ASN A 4 -7.21 -8.99 17.15
CA ASN A 4 -7.49 -7.55 17.07
C ASN A 4 -8.36 -7.41 15.82
N LEU A 5 -9.64 -7.73 16.03
CA LEU A 5 -10.69 -7.37 15.07
C LEU A 5 -10.59 -5.87 14.89
N LEU A 6 -10.53 -5.42 13.64
CA LEU A 6 -10.57 -4.00 13.32
C LEU A 6 -11.68 -3.34 14.12
N ASN A 7 -11.42 -2.16 14.66
CA ASN A 7 -12.44 -1.40 15.36
C ASN A 7 -13.48 -0.93 14.34
N SER A 8 -14.56 -1.70 14.17
CA SER A 8 -15.59 -1.41 13.18
C SER A 8 -16.20 -0.01 13.37
N ALA A 9 -16.27 0.47 14.62
CA ALA A 9 -16.74 1.81 14.92
C ALA A 9 -15.79 2.91 14.40
N ALA A 10 -14.48 2.66 14.39
CA ALA A 10 -13.51 3.58 13.79
C ALA A 10 -13.66 3.61 12.25
N ILE A 11 -13.97 2.48 11.63
CA ILE A 11 -14.17 2.38 10.18
C ILE A 11 -15.46 3.06 9.75
N ASP A 12 -16.52 2.98 10.56
CA ASP A 12 -17.80 3.65 10.28
C ASP A 12 -17.71 5.18 10.39
N GLN A 13 -16.68 5.72 11.04
CA GLN A 13 -16.41 7.15 11.15
C GLN A 13 -15.52 7.69 10.03
N LEU A 14 -14.98 6.82 9.16
CA LEU A 14 -14.10 7.24 8.08
C LEU A 14 -14.88 8.05 7.03
N GLU A 15 -14.20 9.03 6.45
CA GLU A 15 -14.75 9.80 5.33
C GLU A 15 -15.08 8.86 4.16
N THR A 16 -16.34 8.86 3.73
CA THR A 16 -16.83 7.94 2.70
C THR A 16 -16.39 8.34 1.29
N LEU A 17 -15.78 9.53 1.11
CA LEU A 17 -15.35 10.07 -0.18
C LEU A 17 -16.48 10.11 -1.23
N GLY A 18 -17.71 10.29 -0.76
CA GLY A 18 -18.91 10.29 -1.59
C GLY A 18 -19.33 8.90 -2.10
N LEU A 19 -18.81 7.81 -1.52
CA LEU A 19 -19.23 6.44 -1.80
C LEU A 19 -20.36 6.00 -0.86
N ALA A 20 -21.20 5.08 -1.35
CA ALA A 20 -22.15 4.39 -0.49
C ALA A 20 -21.41 3.55 0.57
N PRO A 21 -21.97 3.32 1.79
CA PRO A 21 -21.24 2.68 2.89
C PRO A 21 -20.63 1.31 2.54
N ASP A 22 -21.37 0.45 1.84
CA ASP A 22 -20.87 -0.88 1.47
C ASP A 22 -19.82 -0.79 0.35
N THR A 23 -19.98 0.15 -0.57
CA THR A 23 -19.04 0.43 -1.65
C THR A 23 -17.74 1.03 -1.13
N HIS A 24 -17.83 1.88 -0.10
CA HIS A 24 -16.68 2.40 0.62
C HIS A 24 -15.89 1.29 1.32
N ARG A 25 -16.56 0.36 2.02
CA ARG A 25 -15.88 -0.80 2.64
C ARG A 25 -15.21 -1.72 1.62
N VAL A 26 -15.86 -1.95 0.47
CA VAL A 26 -15.26 -2.70 -0.64
C VAL A 26 -14.05 -1.95 -1.21
N ALA A 27 -14.16 -0.63 -1.39
CA ALA A 27 -13.04 0.19 -1.85
C ALA A 27 -11.87 0.20 -0.83
N LEU A 28 -12.15 0.26 0.48
CA LEU A 28 -11.14 0.10 1.52
C LEU A 28 -10.40 -1.22 1.38
N ALA A 29 -11.11 -2.33 1.18
CA ALA A 29 -10.48 -3.63 0.97
C ALA A 29 -9.60 -3.64 -0.29
N CYS A 30 -10.06 -3.08 -1.41
CA CYS A 30 -9.25 -2.93 -2.62
C CYS A 30 -8.01 -2.06 -2.37
N ALA A 31 -8.12 -0.98 -1.60
CA ALA A 31 -7.00 -0.09 -1.27
C ALA A 31 -5.92 -0.83 -0.48
N LEU A 32 -6.30 -1.62 0.54
CA LEU A 32 -5.35 -2.41 1.34
C LEU A 32 -4.61 -3.46 0.50
N LEU A 33 -5.30 -4.10 -0.45
CA LEU A 33 -4.66 -5.06 -1.38
C LEU A 33 -3.81 -4.39 -2.45
N TRP A 34 -3.96 -3.08 -2.63
CA TRP A 34 -3.15 -2.15 -3.43
C TRP A 34 -3.04 -2.42 -4.93
N ALA A 35 -2.62 -3.62 -5.32
CA ALA A 35 -2.53 -4.10 -6.69
C ALA A 35 -3.87 -4.66 -7.19
N GLY A 36 -3.96 -4.94 -8.48
CA GLY A 36 -5.16 -5.55 -9.09
C GLY A 36 -5.51 -6.90 -8.46
N ARG A 37 -6.79 -7.07 -8.06
CA ARG A 37 -7.31 -8.26 -7.40
C ARG A 37 -8.63 -8.76 -7.97
N SER A 38 -8.89 -10.05 -7.76
CA SER A 38 -10.17 -10.66 -8.10
C SER A 38 -11.24 -10.33 -7.04
N ALA A 39 -12.52 -10.42 -7.41
CA ALA A 39 -13.63 -10.20 -6.47
C ALA A 39 -13.56 -11.16 -5.28
N THR A 40 -13.03 -12.36 -5.50
CA THR A 40 -12.84 -13.38 -4.47
C THR A 40 -11.80 -12.96 -3.44
N ASP A 41 -10.69 -12.36 -3.86
CA ASP A 41 -9.65 -11.92 -2.93
C ASP A 41 -10.12 -10.74 -2.08
N VAL A 42 -10.87 -9.80 -2.70
CA VAL A 42 -11.51 -8.68 -1.98
C VAL A 42 -12.53 -9.20 -0.98
N GLN A 43 -13.38 -10.15 -1.37
CA GLN A 43 -14.36 -10.77 -0.48
C GLN A 43 -13.69 -11.51 0.69
N ARG A 44 -12.62 -12.27 0.44
CA ARG A 44 -11.84 -12.91 1.51
C ARG A 44 -11.27 -11.88 2.48
N LEU A 45 -10.73 -10.76 1.98
CA LEU A 45 -10.24 -9.69 2.85
C LEU A 45 -11.36 -9.10 3.71
N LEU A 46 -12.54 -8.81 3.13
CA LEU A 46 -13.69 -8.30 3.88
C LEU A 46 -14.12 -9.24 5.00
N VAL A 47 -14.15 -10.55 4.74
CA VAL A 47 -14.48 -11.56 5.74
C VAL A 47 -13.42 -11.64 6.84
N VAL A 48 -12.15 -11.71 6.47
CA VAL A 48 -11.02 -11.83 7.41
C VAL A 48 -10.86 -10.58 8.28
N SER A 49 -11.08 -9.41 7.69
CA SER A 49 -11.05 -8.12 8.39
C SER A 49 -12.22 -7.93 9.35
N GLY A 50 -13.26 -8.78 9.25
CA GLY A 50 -14.47 -8.67 10.06
C GLY A 50 -15.41 -7.55 9.61
N LEU A 51 -15.18 -6.97 8.43
CA LEU A 51 -16.04 -5.94 7.86
C LEU A 51 -17.38 -6.54 7.47
N LYS A 52 -18.45 -5.82 7.82
CA LYS A 52 -19.83 -6.22 7.58
C LYS A 52 -20.51 -5.22 6.67
N THR A 53 -21.54 -5.68 5.96
CA THR A 53 -22.43 -4.82 5.19
C THR A 53 -23.17 -3.88 6.13
N ARG A 54 -23.82 -2.85 5.59
CA ARG A 54 -24.67 -1.92 6.35
C ARG A 54 -25.73 -2.64 7.18
N ASN A 55 -26.19 -3.81 6.72
CA ASN A 55 -27.18 -4.63 7.40
C ASN A 55 -26.57 -5.58 8.46
N GLY A 56 -25.26 -5.52 8.69
CA GLY A 56 -24.56 -6.34 9.69
C GLY A 56 -24.22 -7.77 9.22
N HIS A 57 -24.41 -8.08 7.94
CA HIS A 57 -24.07 -9.39 7.37
C HIS A 57 -22.64 -9.44 6.84
N ALA A 58 -22.07 -10.64 6.73
CA ALA A 58 -20.80 -10.81 6.02
C ALA A 58 -20.98 -10.52 4.52
N PHE A 59 -19.94 -9.96 3.89
CA PHE A 59 -19.98 -9.67 2.46
C PHE A 59 -20.00 -10.95 1.62
N SER A 60 -20.95 -11.02 0.68
CA SER A 60 -20.99 -12.03 -0.37
C SER A 60 -20.22 -11.55 -1.61
N LEU A 61 -19.93 -12.48 -2.53
CA LEU A 61 -19.37 -12.14 -3.84
C LEU A 61 -20.30 -11.23 -4.67
N ALA A 62 -21.61 -11.37 -4.49
CA ALA A 62 -22.59 -10.52 -5.18
C ALA A 62 -22.51 -9.07 -4.69
N ASP A 63 -22.30 -8.86 -3.39
CA ASP A 63 -22.13 -7.52 -2.80
C ASP A 63 -20.87 -6.84 -3.34
N VAL A 64 -19.76 -7.57 -3.43
CA VAL A 64 -18.50 -7.05 -4.01
C VAL A 64 -18.68 -6.67 -5.48
N ARG A 65 -19.31 -7.53 -6.28
CA ARG A 65 -19.59 -7.23 -7.70
C ARG A 65 -20.52 -6.03 -7.87
N LYS A 66 -21.53 -5.89 -7.00
CA LYS A 66 -22.42 -4.73 -7.00
C LYS A 66 -21.65 -3.43 -6.69
N ALA A 67 -20.79 -3.45 -5.67
CA ALA A 67 -19.93 -2.32 -5.36
C ALA A 67 -18.96 -1.99 -6.50
N TRP A 68 -18.41 -3.00 -7.17
CA TRP A 68 -17.56 -2.79 -8.34
C TRP A 68 -18.30 -2.15 -9.51
N LEU A 69 -19.54 -2.55 -9.79
CA LEU A 69 -20.36 -1.88 -10.80
C LEU A 69 -20.52 -0.39 -10.48
N GLN A 70 -20.83 -0.05 -9.22
CA GLN A 70 -20.98 1.35 -8.81
C GLN A 70 -19.67 2.15 -8.88
N LEU A 71 -18.52 1.51 -8.63
CA LEU A 71 -17.22 2.15 -8.79
C LEU A 71 -16.86 2.32 -10.28
N ALA A 72 -17.17 1.33 -11.11
CA ALA A 72 -16.94 1.37 -12.55
C ALA A 72 -17.81 2.43 -13.25
N GLU A 73 -19.08 2.58 -12.84
CA GLU A 73 -19.98 3.65 -13.32
C GLU A 73 -19.44 5.06 -13.06
N ARG A 74 -18.47 5.20 -12.16
CA ARG A 74 -17.82 6.45 -11.79
C ARG A 74 -16.37 6.54 -12.27
N ASP A 75 -15.92 5.61 -13.11
CA ASP A 75 -14.54 5.50 -13.60
C ASP A 75 -13.49 5.37 -12.47
N LEU A 76 -13.88 4.74 -11.34
CA LEU A 76 -13.02 4.57 -10.16
C LEU A 76 -12.30 3.21 -10.11
N LEU A 77 -12.47 2.37 -11.14
CA LEU A 77 -11.80 1.08 -11.29
C LEU A 77 -11.02 0.99 -12.59
N LEU A 78 -9.86 0.36 -12.50
CA LEU A 78 -8.98 0.01 -13.61
C LEU A 78 -8.94 -1.51 -13.72
N GLU A 79 -9.32 -2.06 -14.87
CA GLU A 79 -9.13 -3.48 -15.15
C GLU A 79 -7.68 -3.75 -15.58
N ASP A 80 -7.09 -4.84 -15.08
CA ASP A 80 -5.77 -5.29 -15.49
C ASP A 80 -5.80 -5.69 -16.98
N ARG A 81 -4.95 -5.06 -17.79
CA ARG A 81 -4.85 -5.29 -19.23
C ARG A 81 -4.56 -6.75 -19.60
N SER A 82 -3.92 -7.49 -18.70
CA SER A 82 -3.47 -8.87 -18.92
C SER A 82 -4.38 -9.92 -18.31
N ARG A 83 -5.25 -9.54 -17.37
CA ARG A 83 -6.05 -10.48 -16.57
C ARG A 83 -7.48 -9.98 -16.43
N HIS A 84 -8.37 -10.56 -17.23
CA HIS A 84 -9.80 -10.25 -17.14
C HIS A 84 -10.36 -10.55 -15.74
N GLY A 85 -11.21 -9.64 -15.25
CA GLY A 85 -11.85 -9.78 -13.94
C GLY A 85 -10.96 -9.44 -12.75
N VAL A 86 -9.77 -8.88 -12.99
CA VAL A 86 -8.86 -8.36 -11.97
C VAL A 86 -8.90 -6.84 -12.02
N PHE A 87 -9.29 -6.22 -10.91
CA PHE A 87 -9.49 -4.77 -10.85
C PHE A 87 -8.66 -4.12 -9.74
N GLN A 88 -8.30 -2.87 -9.98
CA GLN A 88 -7.58 -2.00 -9.08
C GLN A 88 -8.32 -0.65 -8.98
N LEU A 89 -8.23 0.02 -7.83
CA LEU A 89 -8.77 1.38 -7.70
C LEU A 89 -7.87 2.39 -8.41
N VAL A 90 -8.47 3.43 -8.97
CA VAL A 90 -7.75 4.62 -9.44
C VAL A 90 -7.01 5.31 -8.29
N ASP A 91 -5.89 5.94 -8.63
CA ASP A 91 -4.95 6.51 -7.66
C ASP A 91 -5.56 7.59 -6.76
N THR A 92 -6.46 8.40 -7.33
CA THR A 92 -7.18 9.47 -6.63
C THR A 92 -8.05 8.97 -5.47
N LEU A 93 -8.53 7.73 -5.54
CA LEU A 93 -9.31 7.09 -4.50
C LEU A 93 -8.46 6.14 -3.63
N ARG A 94 -7.51 5.45 -4.26
CA ARG A 94 -6.68 4.43 -3.63
C ARG A 94 -5.76 4.99 -2.55
N ALA A 95 -5.11 6.13 -2.78
CA ALA A 95 -4.23 6.76 -1.79
C ALA A 95 -4.97 7.21 -0.52
N PRO A 96 -6.04 8.02 -0.62
CA PRO A 96 -6.79 8.46 0.56
C PRO A 96 -7.35 7.31 1.39
N LEU A 97 -7.89 6.28 0.75
CA LEU A 97 -8.40 5.08 1.44
C LEU A 97 -7.28 4.29 2.13
N TYR A 98 -6.09 4.21 1.53
CA TYR A 98 -4.94 3.60 2.19
C TYR A 98 -4.48 4.41 3.42
N ARG A 99 -4.53 5.74 3.34
CA ARG A 99 -4.23 6.61 4.48
C ARG A 99 -5.21 6.39 5.63
N GLN A 100 -6.51 6.26 5.33
CA GLN A 100 -7.53 5.90 6.32
C GLN A 100 -7.21 4.58 7.04
N TRP A 101 -6.70 3.56 6.32
CA TRP A 101 -6.22 2.34 6.95
C TRP A 101 -5.09 2.58 7.94
N LEU A 102 -4.09 3.36 7.54
CA LEU A 102 -2.93 3.70 8.37
C LEU A 102 -3.31 4.52 9.62
N GLU A 103 -4.40 5.29 9.56
CA GLU A 103 -4.92 6.06 10.69
C GLU A 103 -5.81 5.22 11.62
N SER A 104 -6.57 4.27 11.07
CA SER A 104 -7.54 3.45 11.81
C SER A 104 -6.96 2.20 12.50
N ALA A 105 -5.80 1.71 12.04
CA ALA A 105 -5.23 0.45 12.48
C ALA A 105 -3.71 0.54 12.59
N THR A 106 -3.13 -0.30 13.47
CA THR A 106 -1.68 -0.44 13.53
C THR A 106 -1.16 -1.08 12.25
N GLY A 107 0.03 -0.67 11.79
CA GLY A 107 0.62 -1.23 10.57
C GLY A 107 0.81 -2.75 10.64
N SER A 108 1.11 -3.30 11.82
CA SER A 108 1.19 -4.76 12.04
C SER A 108 -0.13 -5.48 11.79
N THR A 109 -1.28 -4.84 12.07
CA THR A 109 -2.61 -5.38 11.79
C THR A 109 -2.85 -5.44 10.29
N LEU A 110 -2.52 -4.36 9.55
CA LEU A 110 -2.66 -4.31 8.09
C LEU A 110 -1.83 -5.40 7.39
N VAL A 111 -0.57 -5.57 7.82
CA VAL A 111 0.30 -6.66 7.36
C VAL A 111 -0.36 -8.02 7.60
N GLY A 112 -0.89 -8.24 8.81
CA GLY A 112 -1.56 -9.49 9.18
C GLY A 112 -2.80 -9.79 8.33
N LEU A 113 -3.57 -8.77 7.94
CA LEU A 113 -4.72 -8.90 7.05
C LEU A 113 -4.29 -9.29 5.63
N VAL A 114 -3.28 -8.62 5.07
CA VAL A 114 -2.75 -8.96 3.74
C VAL A 114 -2.24 -10.40 3.71
N CYS A 115 -1.52 -10.84 4.75
CA CYS A 115 -1.05 -12.21 4.86
C CYS A 115 -2.20 -13.23 4.85
N GLN A 116 -3.30 -12.96 5.54
CA GLN A 116 -4.41 -13.92 5.66
C GLN A 116 -5.19 -14.14 4.37
N VAL A 117 -5.29 -13.14 3.49
CA VAL A 117 -6.03 -13.24 2.22
C VAL A 117 -5.48 -14.34 1.32
N ASP A 118 -4.16 -14.41 1.23
CA ASP A 118 -3.43 -15.37 0.39
C ASP A 118 -2.83 -16.52 1.23
N ARG A 119 -3.22 -16.65 2.51
CA ARG A 119 -2.67 -17.63 3.48
C ARG A 119 -1.13 -17.63 3.51
N PHE A 120 -0.56 -16.44 3.33
CA PHE A 120 0.86 -16.21 3.32
C PHE A 120 1.40 -16.16 4.76
N HIS A 121 2.47 -16.92 5.01
CA HIS A 121 3.15 -16.96 6.30
C HIS A 121 4.61 -16.49 6.16
N PRO A 122 4.92 -15.22 6.45
CA PRO A 122 6.27 -14.67 6.34
C PRO A 122 7.30 -15.43 7.16
N SER A 123 6.91 -15.90 8.36
CA SER A 123 7.79 -16.65 9.27
C SER A 123 8.18 -18.04 8.77
N GLN A 124 7.40 -18.63 7.87
CA GLN A 124 7.70 -19.91 7.22
C GLN A 124 8.47 -19.71 5.90
N SER A 125 8.79 -18.46 5.55
CA SER A 125 9.40 -18.07 4.27
C SER A 125 10.94 -18.05 4.31
N SER A 126 11.59 -18.57 5.35
CA SER A 126 13.05 -18.50 5.54
C SER A 126 13.84 -19.12 4.36
N GLN A 127 13.28 -20.16 3.72
CA GLN A 127 13.89 -20.79 2.55
C GLN A 127 13.32 -20.27 1.21
N TYR A 128 12.02 -19.97 1.11
CA TYR A 128 11.36 -19.63 -0.15
C TYR A 128 10.21 -18.62 0.05
N TRP A 129 10.12 -17.63 -0.86
CA TRP A 129 9.04 -16.65 -0.86
C TRP A 129 7.75 -17.28 -1.39
N SER A 130 6.86 -17.65 -0.47
CA SER A 130 5.76 -18.60 -0.74
C SER A 130 4.51 -17.99 -1.36
N THR A 131 4.44 -16.68 -1.59
CA THR A 131 3.20 -16.06 -2.12
C THR A 131 2.92 -16.43 -3.57
N GLY A 132 3.96 -16.71 -4.38
CA GLY A 132 3.85 -16.94 -5.83
C GLY A 132 3.21 -15.78 -6.63
N SER A 133 2.79 -14.71 -5.97
CA SER A 133 1.94 -13.65 -6.51
C SER A 133 2.61 -12.30 -6.33
N MET A 134 2.88 -11.64 -7.45
CA MET A 134 3.40 -10.28 -7.48
C MET A 134 2.49 -9.32 -6.71
N ALA A 135 1.17 -9.41 -6.93
CA ALA A 135 0.18 -8.54 -6.29
C ALA A 135 0.18 -8.67 -4.74
N THR A 136 0.36 -9.89 -4.23
CA THR A 136 0.49 -10.15 -2.79
C THR A 136 1.78 -9.60 -2.23
N THR A 137 2.87 -9.79 -2.96
CA THR A 137 4.19 -9.30 -2.56
C THR A 137 4.20 -7.77 -2.50
N VAL A 138 3.64 -7.09 -3.51
CA VAL A 138 3.50 -5.63 -3.53
C VAL A 138 2.66 -5.13 -2.35
N ALA A 139 1.48 -5.71 -2.11
CA ALA A 139 0.61 -5.33 -1.00
C ALA A 139 1.29 -5.52 0.36
N TYR A 140 1.98 -6.65 0.54
CA TYR A 140 2.70 -6.98 1.75
C TYR A 140 3.86 -6.02 2.00
N VAL A 141 4.68 -5.77 0.98
CA VAL A 141 5.82 -4.83 1.07
C VAL A 141 5.31 -3.45 1.39
N ARG A 142 4.25 -2.96 0.72
CA ARG A 142 3.63 -1.66 1.03
C ARG A 142 3.20 -1.58 2.50
N ALA A 143 2.45 -2.57 2.98
CA ALA A 143 2.01 -2.62 4.37
C ALA A 143 3.18 -2.68 5.35
N LYS A 144 4.27 -3.38 5.01
CA LYS A 144 5.47 -3.46 5.83
C LYS A 144 6.22 -2.13 5.92
N TYR A 145 6.47 -1.47 4.80
CA TYR A 145 7.10 -0.16 4.76
C TYR A 145 6.33 0.86 5.61
N PHE A 146 5.01 0.98 5.40
CA PHE A 146 4.20 1.94 6.14
C PHE A 146 3.83 1.51 7.57
N SER A 147 4.20 0.29 7.98
CA SER A 147 4.10 -0.11 9.37
C SER A 147 5.19 0.48 10.27
N GLY A 148 6.21 1.13 9.68
CA GLY A 148 7.40 1.59 10.41
C GLY A 148 8.30 0.43 10.83
N ALA A 149 8.29 -0.68 10.05
CA ALA A 149 9.15 -1.81 10.32
C ALA A 149 10.63 -1.38 10.28
N PRO A 150 11.47 -1.84 11.22
CA PRO A 150 12.88 -1.47 11.25
C PRO A 150 13.59 -1.85 9.95
N THR A 151 14.58 -1.04 9.57
CA THR A 151 15.40 -1.27 8.36
C THR A 151 15.98 -2.69 8.29
N THR A 152 16.35 -3.30 9.42
CA THR A 152 16.87 -4.68 9.46
C THR A 152 15.83 -5.73 9.08
N GLU A 153 14.57 -5.52 9.45
CA GLU A 153 13.44 -6.37 9.04
C GLU A 153 13.16 -6.20 7.54
N LEU A 154 13.15 -4.96 7.05
CA LEU A 154 12.98 -4.66 5.62
C LEU A 154 14.09 -5.27 4.77
N GLN A 155 15.34 -5.23 5.23
CA GLN A 155 16.46 -5.89 4.57
C GLN A 155 16.28 -7.41 4.51
N SER A 156 15.77 -8.03 5.57
CA SER A 156 15.48 -9.47 5.59
C SER A 156 14.38 -9.83 4.58
N ILE A 157 13.34 -8.99 4.49
CA ILE A 157 12.27 -9.13 3.48
C ILE A 157 12.84 -8.97 2.07
N ARG A 158 13.67 -7.95 1.82
CA ARG A 158 14.35 -7.73 0.54
C ARG A 158 15.13 -8.97 0.10
N CYS A 159 15.94 -9.54 0.99
CA CYS A 159 16.71 -10.76 0.70
C CYS A 159 15.82 -11.94 0.33
N ALA A 160 14.66 -12.09 0.98
CA ALA A 160 13.73 -13.18 0.68
C ALA A 160 12.99 -12.95 -0.66
N VAL A 161 12.47 -11.75 -0.88
CA VAL A 161 11.71 -11.38 -2.10
C VAL A 161 12.61 -11.43 -3.34
N SER A 162 13.86 -10.98 -3.23
CA SER A 162 14.81 -10.92 -4.37
C SER A 162 15.12 -12.29 -4.97
N ARG A 163 14.82 -13.39 -4.26
CA ARG A 163 14.98 -14.76 -4.78
C ARG A 163 13.88 -15.13 -5.78
N ALA A 164 12.74 -14.44 -5.77
CA ALA A 164 11.56 -14.76 -6.58
C ALA A 164 11.15 -13.62 -7.51
N PHE A 165 11.40 -12.37 -7.13
CA PHE A 165 10.97 -11.18 -7.87
C PHE A 165 12.10 -10.15 -7.94
N ASN A 166 12.06 -9.29 -8.96
CA ASN A 166 12.89 -8.10 -8.99
C ASN A 166 12.43 -7.15 -7.87
N TRP A 167 13.29 -6.94 -6.87
CA TRP A 167 12.99 -6.10 -5.70
C TRP A 167 12.68 -4.65 -6.06
N GLU A 168 13.43 -4.07 -7.00
CA GLU A 168 13.20 -2.68 -7.42
C GLU A 168 11.79 -2.53 -7.99
N SER A 169 11.38 -3.44 -8.88
CA SER A 169 10.02 -3.45 -9.43
C SER A 169 8.94 -3.55 -8.34
N ILE A 170 9.18 -4.36 -7.29
CA ILE A 170 8.28 -4.48 -6.14
C ILE A 170 8.17 -3.16 -5.39
N VAL A 171 9.29 -2.53 -5.05
CA VAL A 171 9.31 -1.26 -4.30
C VAL A 171 8.68 -0.14 -5.11
N LEU A 172 8.98 -0.06 -6.41
CA LEU A 172 8.37 0.91 -7.31
C LEU A 172 6.84 0.78 -7.27
N GLN A 173 6.30 -0.43 -7.44
CA GLN A 173 4.86 -0.65 -7.40
C GLN A 173 4.23 -0.48 -6.02
N ALA A 174 4.98 -0.75 -4.94
CA ALA A 174 4.48 -0.67 -3.57
C ALA A 174 4.44 0.76 -3.03
N ILE A 175 5.41 1.61 -3.41
CA ILE A 175 5.63 2.91 -2.77
C ILE A 175 5.29 4.09 -3.68
N LEU A 176 5.65 4.05 -4.96
CA LEU A 176 5.53 5.22 -5.85
C LEU A 176 4.10 5.57 -6.27
N PRO A 177 3.23 4.62 -6.69
CA PRO A 177 1.91 4.99 -7.15
C PRO A 177 1.17 5.72 -6.04
N CYS A 178 0.50 6.81 -6.42
CA CYS A 178 -0.20 7.69 -5.48
C CYS A 178 0.67 8.14 -4.29
N PHE A 179 1.91 8.57 -4.56
CA PHE A 179 2.82 9.05 -3.51
C PHE A 179 2.13 10.05 -2.56
N ASP A 180 2.34 9.83 -1.27
CA ASP A 180 1.75 10.60 -0.18
C ASP A 180 2.82 10.85 0.90
N GLY A 181 3.23 12.11 1.06
CA GLY A 181 4.24 12.51 2.05
C GLY A 181 3.92 12.04 3.48
N PRO A 182 2.72 12.30 4.03
CA PRO A 182 2.28 11.77 5.32
C PRO A 182 2.44 10.25 5.50
N SER A 183 2.03 9.44 4.51
CA SER A 183 2.24 7.98 4.57
C SER A 183 3.71 7.63 4.46
N PHE A 184 4.45 8.30 3.58
CA PHE A 184 5.89 8.10 3.37
C PHE A 184 6.71 8.40 4.63
N ALA A 185 6.31 9.41 5.40
CA ALA A 185 6.92 9.76 6.68
C ALA A 185 6.82 8.64 7.73
N ARG A 186 5.93 7.65 7.57
CA ARG A 186 5.83 6.49 8.48
C ARG A 186 6.92 5.43 8.26
N ILE A 187 7.62 5.48 7.13
CA ILE A 187 8.75 4.58 6.86
C ILE A 187 9.89 4.89 7.84
N ASP A 188 10.56 3.84 8.32
CA ASP A 188 11.73 3.95 9.19
C ASP A 188 12.78 4.89 8.58
N GLY A 189 13.40 5.74 9.42
CA GLY A 189 14.20 6.87 8.98
C GLY A 189 15.30 6.53 7.97
N PRO A 190 16.19 5.55 8.26
CA PRO A 190 17.26 5.16 7.34
C PRO A 190 16.73 4.71 5.98
N GLU A 191 15.69 3.87 5.96
CA GLU A 191 15.10 3.36 4.73
C GLU A 191 14.38 4.48 3.96
N ARG A 192 13.64 5.35 4.65
CA ARG A 192 12.95 6.50 4.05
C ARG A 192 13.92 7.42 3.30
N TRP A 193 15.05 7.73 3.92
CA TRP A 193 16.06 8.58 3.29
C TRP A 193 16.83 7.88 2.17
N SER A 194 17.08 6.57 2.29
CA SER A 194 17.63 5.77 1.21
C SER A 194 16.75 5.79 -0.05
N LEU A 195 15.43 5.65 0.12
CA LEU A 195 14.46 5.76 -0.97
C LEU A 195 14.44 7.17 -1.58
N ALA A 196 14.46 8.22 -0.77
CA ALA A 196 14.51 9.60 -1.24
C ALA A 196 15.80 9.91 -2.03
N TYR A 197 16.94 9.40 -1.56
CA TYR A 197 18.21 9.49 -2.27
C TYR A 197 18.16 8.79 -3.63
N GLN A 198 17.68 7.55 -3.68
CA GLN A 198 17.55 6.80 -4.94
C GLN A 198 16.63 7.50 -5.94
N ALA A 199 15.51 8.04 -5.46
CA ALA A 199 14.58 8.82 -6.28
C ALA A 199 15.26 10.08 -6.85
N THR A 200 15.99 10.82 -6.01
CA THR A 200 16.70 12.04 -6.43
C THR A 200 17.77 11.72 -7.47
N VAL A 201 18.60 10.69 -7.23
CA VAL A 201 19.59 10.21 -8.22
C VAL A 201 18.92 9.80 -9.53
N GLY A 202 17.77 9.13 -9.48
CA GLY A 202 17.01 8.74 -10.67
C GLY A 202 16.46 9.92 -11.48
N VAL A 203 16.12 11.03 -10.81
CA VAL A 203 15.79 12.30 -11.47
C VAL A 203 17.03 12.94 -12.07
N CYS A 204 18.13 13.07 -11.31
CA CYS A 204 19.36 13.72 -11.78
C CYS A 204 19.98 13.00 -12.98
N LEU A 205 20.04 11.67 -12.96
CA LEU A 205 20.74 10.88 -13.98
C LEU A 205 19.87 10.57 -15.21
N SER A 206 18.55 10.54 -15.06
CA SER A 206 17.67 10.00 -16.11
C SER A 206 16.35 10.76 -16.29
N TYR A 207 16.16 11.88 -15.59
CA TYR A 207 14.94 12.69 -15.62
C TYR A 207 13.66 11.85 -15.46
N THR A 208 13.68 10.94 -14.49
CA THR A 208 12.55 10.02 -14.27
C THR A 208 11.41 10.75 -13.54
N GLU A 209 10.42 11.25 -14.29
CA GLU A 209 9.29 12.03 -13.75
C GLU A 209 8.54 11.33 -12.61
N THR A 210 8.45 10.00 -12.64
CA THR A 210 7.78 9.20 -11.59
C THR A 210 8.37 9.41 -10.19
N TYR A 211 9.62 9.86 -10.08
CA TYR A 211 10.28 10.13 -8.80
C TYR A 211 10.10 11.57 -8.31
N LEU A 212 9.64 12.49 -9.15
CA LEU A 212 9.49 13.91 -8.79
C LEU A 212 8.70 14.12 -7.49
N PRO A 213 7.57 13.42 -7.22
CA PRO A 213 6.85 13.61 -5.96
C PRO A 213 7.67 13.30 -4.70
N ILE A 214 8.57 12.31 -4.74
CA ILE A 214 9.47 11.99 -3.63
C ILE A 214 10.52 13.09 -3.48
N VAL A 215 11.06 13.57 -4.60
CA VAL A 215 12.08 14.61 -4.62
C VAL A 215 11.52 15.93 -4.10
N ASP A 216 10.33 16.34 -4.55
CA ASP A 216 9.61 17.52 -4.07
C ASP A 216 9.36 17.42 -2.56
N TRP A 217 8.95 16.25 -2.07
CA TRP A 217 8.80 15.99 -0.65
C TRP A 217 10.14 16.13 0.09
N ALA A 218 11.23 15.56 -0.42
CA ALA A 218 12.55 15.64 0.20
C ALA A 218 13.09 17.08 0.24
N CYS A 219 12.87 17.87 -0.82
CA CYS A 219 13.14 19.31 -0.84
C CYS A 219 12.35 20.06 0.23
N ALA A 220 11.06 19.73 0.41
CA ALA A 220 10.22 20.33 1.44
C ALA A 220 10.65 19.94 2.86
N GLU A 221 11.11 18.72 3.09
CA GLU A 221 11.73 18.30 4.36
C GLU A 221 13.01 19.10 4.63
N LEU A 222 13.88 19.24 3.63
CA LEU A 222 15.12 20.00 3.72
C LEU A 222 14.88 21.47 4.04
N ALA A 223 13.90 22.10 3.39
CA ALA A 223 13.52 23.49 3.63
C ALA A 223 12.94 23.71 5.04
N ARG A 224 12.29 22.69 5.61
CA ARG A 224 11.70 22.76 6.94
C ARG A 224 12.74 22.60 8.05
N ASP A 225 13.58 21.58 7.94
CA ASP A 225 14.66 21.31 8.88
C ASP A 225 15.78 20.49 8.19
N ALA A 226 16.88 21.16 7.87
CA ALA A 226 18.02 20.49 7.23
C ALA A 226 18.69 19.43 8.13
N THR A 227 18.51 19.49 9.45
CA THR A 227 19.20 18.58 10.39
C THR A 227 18.62 17.17 10.39
N VAL A 228 17.34 17.01 10.02
CA VAL A 228 16.70 15.69 9.90
C VAL A 228 17.02 14.98 8.59
N VAL A 229 17.55 15.71 7.60
CA VAL A 229 17.92 15.19 6.28
C VAL A 229 19.40 14.79 6.26
N PRO A 230 19.75 13.54 5.93
CA PRO A 230 21.13 13.10 5.87
C PRO A 230 21.97 13.92 4.89
N GLU A 231 23.25 14.13 5.23
CA GLU A 231 24.16 14.96 4.44
C GLU A 231 24.26 14.53 2.97
N HIS A 232 24.39 13.23 2.71
CA HIS A 232 24.46 12.72 1.34
C HIS A 232 23.22 13.06 0.50
N LEU A 233 22.03 13.09 1.10
CA LEU A 233 20.81 13.49 0.42
C LEU A 233 20.77 15.01 0.22
N ARG A 234 21.22 15.80 1.21
CA ARG A 234 21.31 17.25 1.08
C ARG A 234 22.22 17.68 -0.07
N LEU A 235 23.36 17.00 -0.23
CA LEU A 235 24.30 17.28 -1.33
C LEU A 235 23.67 16.99 -2.70
N VAL A 236 23.03 15.82 -2.87
CA VAL A 236 22.40 15.48 -4.16
C VAL A 236 21.18 16.35 -4.46
N LEU A 237 20.41 16.77 -3.45
CA LEU A 237 19.32 17.73 -3.65
C LEU A 237 19.85 19.12 -4.06
N ALA A 238 21.02 19.52 -3.57
CA ALA A 238 21.66 20.76 -3.99
C ALA A 238 22.18 20.69 -5.44
N ASP A 239 22.64 19.52 -5.91
CA ASP A 239 23.04 19.33 -7.31
C ASP A 239 21.87 19.36 -8.30
N LEU A 240 20.63 19.14 -7.82
CA LEU A 240 19.42 19.18 -8.64
C LEU A 240 18.86 20.61 -8.81
N ALA A 241 19.12 21.51 -7.85
CA ALA A 241 18.55 22.86 -7.77
C ALA A 241 19.32 23.89 -8.60
#